data_AF-A0A5C4R7J0-F1
#
_entry.id   AF-A0A5C4R7J0-F1
#
_cell.length_a   1.000
_cell.length_b   1.000
_cell.length_c   1.000
_cell.angle_alpha   90.00
_cell.angle_beta   90.00
_cell.angle_gamma   90.00
#
_symmetry.space_group_name_H-M   'P 1'
#
loop_
_entity.id
_entity.type
_entity.pdbx_description
1 polymer ?
#
loop_
_entity_poly.entity_id
_entity_poly.type
_entity_poly.pdbx_seq_one_letter_code
_entity_poly.pdbx_strand_id
1 'polypeptide(L)'
;MNLFTDLRGVVVEALDQMAAAGELPAGLDTANVTVEPPRDPAHGDMATNAAMVLAKPAGMKPREIADRLAARLTDPRISAAEVAGPGFLNLRLSPVVWQGVIRSALQAGTEFGRSDLGANAKVNVEFVSANPTGPMHVGHVRGAVFGDALARLLAFSGHDVTREYYINDGGAQVDVLARSAYERYREANGLEPEIREGLYPGDYLIPVGEALKAKYGDSLLDRPEAEWLEEIREFATQAMMEQIRGDLAILGVEMDVYSSEKALYGTGRIEDAIARLDTQGLIYRGVLEPPKGKLPEDWEAREQLLFRSSAHGDDVDRPIQKSDGAWTYFAPDIAYHWDKIDRGFDQLIDVFGADHGGYVKRMNAAVKALSNGRVPLDVKLIQLVKLYKNGEPFKMSKRAGTFVTLRDVVEEAGADVTRFIMLTRKNDAALDFDFARVLEQSKDNPVWYVQYASARVHSVLRRATEAGIAVDDSTLADADLSVLSHPAELELARKVAEWPRLVENAARAHEPHRVAFFLYELASDLHSLWNRGNDDMSLRFIQDGDAVTSQGKIALVRAVGVVISSGLAILGVTPAEEMR
;
A
#
# COMPACT_ATOMS: atom_id res chain seq x y z
N MET A 1 -7.32 19.07 -7.92
CA MET A 1 -8.01 20.01 -7.01
C MET A 1 -8.29 19.28 -5.70
N ASN A 2 -7.83 19.81 -4.57
CA ASN A 2 -8.18 19.33 -3.25
C ASN A 2 -8.87 20.48 -2.51
N LEU A 3 -10.20 20.46 -2.49
CA LEU A 3 -11.02 21.58 -1.99
C LEU A 3 -10.68 21.96 -0.53
N PHE A 4 -10.33 20.97 0.29
CA PHE A 4 -9.95 21.19 1.69
C PHE A 4 -8.60 21.91 1.80
N THR A 5 -7.63 21.53 0.96
CA THR A 5 -6.34 22.22 0.88
C THR A 5 -6.49 23.64 0.34
N ASP A 6 -7.35 23.84 -0.67
CA ASP A 6 -7.63 25.15 -1.24
C ASP A 6 -8.26 26.09 -0.19
N LEU A 7 -9.24 25.60 0.57
CA LEU A 7 -9.88 26.40 1.64
C LEU A 7 -8.98 26.55 2.88
N ARG A 8 -8.08 25.62 3.16
CA ARG A 8 -6.99 25.85 4.12
C ARG A 8 -6.11 27.01 3.68
N GLY A 9 -5.80 27.13 2.39
CA GLY A 9 -5.08 28.28 1.83
C GLY A 9 -5.78 29.61 2.12
N VAL A 10 -7.10 29.68 1.90
CA VAL A 10 -7.91 30.87 2.22
C VAL A 10 -7.88 31.19 3.72
N VAL A 11 -7.97 30.18 4.58
CA VAL A 11 -7.87 30.37 6.04
C VAL A 11 -6.50 30.92 6.43
N VAL A 12 -5.41 30.38 5.86
CA VAL A 12 -4.04 30.86 6.12
C VAL A 12 -3.85 32.29 5.63
N GLU A 13 -4.33 32.62 4.43
CA GLU A 13 -4.28 33.98 3.90
C GLU A 13 -5.03 34.98 4.80
N ALA A 14 -6.21 34.61 5.30
CA ALA A 14 -6.95 35.44 6.24
C ALA A 14 -6.21 35.65 7.57
N LEU A 15 -5.47 34.63 8.04
CA LEU A 15 -4.60 34.74 9.23
C LEU A 15 -3.41 35.65 8.98
N ASP A 16 -2.79 35.58 7.80
CA ASP A 16 -1.69 36.47 7.40
C ASP A 16 -2.16 37.93 7.32
N GLN A 17 -3.37 38.17 6.82
CA GLN A 17 -4.00 39.48 6.82
C GLN A 17 -4.27 39.99 8.24
N MET A 18 -4.68 39.12 9.17
CA MET A 18 -4.81 39.48 10.59
C MET A 18 -3.46 39.86 11.20
N ALA A 19 -2.40 39.12 10.89
CA ALA A 19 -1.05 39.44 11.34
C ALA A 19 -0.57 40.79 10.78
N ALA A 20 -0.78 41.05 9.48
CA ALA A 20 -0.45 42.31 8.83
C ALA A 20 -1.22 43.51 9.41
N ALA A 21 -2.47 43.29 9.85
CA ALA A 21 -3.29 44.30 10.52
C ALA A 21 -2.91 44.52 12.00
N GLY A 22 -1.93 43.79 12.54
CA GLY A 22 -1.55 43.86 13.97
C GLY A 22 -2.55 43.19 14.91
N GLU A 23 -3.46 42.38 14.38
CA GLU A 23 -4.47 41.66 15.16
C GLU A 23 -3.98 40.30 15.66
N LEU A 24 -2.93 39.76 15.03
CA LEU A 24 -2.15 38.61 15.47
C LEU A 24 -0.65 38.96 15.46
N PRO A 25 0.19 38.30 16.27
CA PRO A 25 1.64 38.38 16.10
C PRO A 25 2.07 37.91 14.71
N ALA A 26 3.12 38.54 14.17
CA ALA A 26 3.72 38.08 12.92
C ALA A 26 4.52 36.79 13.12
N GLY A 27 4.61 35.96 12.07
CA GLY A 27 5.44 34.75 12.07
C GLY A 27 4.89 33.58 12.89
N LEU A 28 3.57 33.51 13.08
CA LEU A 28 2.93 32.35 13.71
C LEU A 28 3.06 31.10 12.83
N ASP A 29 3.33 29.96 13.46
CA ASP A 29 3.37 28.67 12.77
C ASP A 29 1.96 28.17 12.45
N THR A 30 1.65 28.06 11.17
CA THR A 30 0.35 27.59 10.65
C THR A 30 0.40 26.14 10.14
N ALA A 31 1.50 25.40 10.36
CA ALA A 31 1.64 24.03 9.88
C ALA A 31 0.54 23.09 10.42
N ASN A 32 0.12 23.29 11.68
CA ASN A 32 -0.92 22.49 12.34
C ASN A 32 -2.36 23.00 12.12
N VAL A 33 -2.54 24.07 11.35
CA VAL A 33 -3.87 24.56 10.96
C VAL A 33 -4.47 23.60 9.94
N THR A 34 -5.66 23.10 10.21
CA THR A 34 -6.39 22.18 9.33
C THR A 34 -7.75 22.76 8.92
N VAL A 35 -8.24 22.29 7.78
CA VAL A 35 -9.63 22.47 7.32
C VAL A 35 -10.12 21.08 6.91
N GLU A 36 -11.12 20.58 7.61
CA GLU A 36 -11.56 19.17 7.51
C GLU A 36 -13.07 19.05 7.63
N PRO A 37 -13.71 17.95 7.20
CA PRO A 37 -15.11 17.68 7.51
C PRO A 37 -15.32 17.70 9.03
N PRO A 38 -16.38 18.34 9.53
CA PRO A 38 -16.68 18.30 10.95
C PRO A 38 -17.07 16.89 11.38
N ARG A 39 -16.85 16.56 12.66
CA ARG A 39 -17.30 15.28 13.24
C ARG A 39 -18.82 15.11 13.22
N ASP A 40 -19.53 16.23 13.37
CA ASP A 40 -20.99 16.28 13.31
C ASP A 40 -21.37 17.06 12.03
N PRO A 41 -22.04 16.43 11.05
CA PRO A 41 -22.51 17.11 9.85
C PRO A 41 -23.43 18.32 10.11
N ALA A 42 -24.08 18.40 11.29
CA ALA A 42 -24.87 19.56 11.68
C ALA A 42 -24.02 20.84 11.83
N HIS A 43 -22.71 20.69 12.04
CA HIS A 43 -21.75 21.78 12.16
C HIS A 43 -21.30 22.35 10.80
N GLY A 44 -21.95 22.00 9.69
CA GLY A 44 -21.63 22.53 8.37
C GLY A 44 -20.80 21.56 7.53
N ASP A 45 -20.12 22.09 6.53
CA ASP A 45 -19.43 21.28 5.52
C ASP A 45 -17.93 21.11 5.82
N MET A 46 -17.32 22.10 6.47
CA MET A 46 -15.92 22.07 6.90
C MET A 46 -15.77 22.73 8.27
N ALA A 47 -14.69 22.41 8.98
CA ALA A 47 -14.30 23.09 10.20
C ALA A 47 -12.79 23.32 10.20
N THR A 48 -12.36 24.47 10.76
CA THR A 48 -10.95 24.75 11.01
C THR A 48 -10.63 24.83 12.49
N ASN A 49 -9.47 24.26 12.85
CA ASN A 49 -8.89 24.33 14.19
C ASN A 49 -7.98 25.57 14.39
N ALA A 50 -7.89 26.47 13.40
CA ALA A 50 -6.90 27.56 13.36
C ALA A 50 -6.80 28.35 14.67
N ALA A 51 -7.94 28.80 15.19
CA ALA A 51 -8.02 29.56 16.42
C ALA A 51 -7.52 28.78 17.64
N MET A 52 -7.76 27.47 17.71
CA MET A 52 -7.29 26.61 18.80
C MET A 52 -5.77 26.43 18.74
N VAL A 53 -5.22 26.25 17.55
CA VAL A 53 -3.78 26.07 17.32
C VAL A 53 -3.01 27.35 17.64
N LEU A 54 -3.55 28.50 17.26
CA LEU A 54 -2.85 29.78 17.32
C LEU A 54 -3.07 30.56 18.62
N ALA A 55 -4.06 30.21 19.43
CA ALA A 55 -4.38 30.92 20.68
C ALA A 55 -3.19 31.09 21.63
N LYS A 56 -2.49 29.99 21.95
CA LYS A 56 -1.35 30.00 22.86
C LYS A 56 -0.17 30.83 22.33
N PRO A 57 0.34 30.62 21.10
CA PRO A 57 1.44 31.43 20.58
C PRO A 57 1.05 32.89 20.33
N ALA A 58 -0.22 33.17 20.06
CA ALA A 58 -0.73 34.54 19.92
C ALA A 58 -0.95 35.27 21.26
N GLY A 59 -0.97 34.55 22.39
CA GLY A 59 -1.33 35.13 23.70
C GLY A 59 -2.80 35.58 23.77
N MET A 60 -3.68 34.99 22.95
CA MET A 60 -5.09 35.39 22.80
C MET A 60 -6.03 34.25 23.16
N LYS A 61 -7.31 34.57 23.43
CA LYS A 61 -8.32 33.53 23.60
C LYS A 61 -8.71 32.95 22.23
N PRO A 62 -8.90 31.62 22.09
CA PRO A 62 -9.23 31.03 20.80
C PRO A 62 -10.50 31.63 20.18
N ARG A 63 -11.54 31.85 20.99
CA ARG A 63 -12.79 32.51 20.53
C ARG A 63 -12.56 33.87 19.87
N GLU A 64 -11.67 34.71 20.43
CA GLU A 64 -11.37 36.03 19.88
C GLU A 64 -10.68 35.93 18.51
N ILE A 65 -9.78 34.95 18.32
CA ILE A 65 -9.17 34.66 17.02
C ILE A 65 -10.25 34.17 16.04
N ALA A 66 -11.11 33.24 16.47
CA ALA A 66 -12.13 32.64 15.63
C ALA A 66 -13.17 33.67 15.13
N ASP A 67 -13.63 34.58 16.01
CA ASP A 67 -14.59 35.63 15.64
C ASP A 67 -13.98 36.61 14.60
N ARG A 68 -12.70 36.99 14.78
CA ARG A 68 -11.97 37.85 13.82
C ARG A 68 -11.68 37.16 12.49
N LEU A 69 -11.37 35.86 12.54
CA LEU A 69 -11.14 35.04 11.35
C LEU A 69 -12.45 34.88 10.56
N ALA A 70 -13.56 34.57 11.25
CA ALA A 70 -14.88 34.44 10.63
C ALA A 70 -15.27 35.70 9.84
N ALA A 71 -15.02 36.88 10.41
CA ALA A 71 -15.31 38.16 9.76
C ALA A 71 -14.47 38.44 8.50
N ARG A 72 -13.31 37.76 8.33
CA ARG A 72 -12.41 37.92 7.18
C ARG A 72 -12.57 36.87 6.11
N LEU A 73 -13.24 35.75 6.40
CA LEU A 73 -13.51 34.73 5.40
C LEU A 73 -14.63 35.19 4.46
N THR A 74 -14.26 36.01 3.47
CA THR A 74 -15.17 36.56 2.46
C THR A 74 -15.12 35.82 1.12
N ASP A 75 -14.48 34.65 1.08
CA ASP A 75 -14.41 33.83 -0.13
C ASP A 75 -15.84 33.43 -0.58
N PRO A 76 -16.22 33.66 -1.85
CA PRO A 76 -17.60 33.42 -2.32
C PRO A 76 -18.03 31.94 -2.26
N ARG A 77 -17.09 31.01 -2.10
CA ARG A 77 -17.37 29.58 -1.87
C ARG A 77 -17.95 29.33 -0.48
N ILE A 78 -17.64 30.19 0.50
CA ILE A 78 -18.09 30.09 1.89
C ILE A 78 -19.40 30.89 2.04
N SER A 79 -20.50 30.20 2.31
CA SER A 79 -21.81 30.83 2.51
C SER A 79 -22.02 31.29 3.96
N ALA A 80 -21.38 30.63 4.93
CA ALA A 80 -21.38 31.05 6.33
C ALA A 80 -20.13 30.55 7.06
N ALA A 81 -19.60 31.38 7.97
CA ALA A 81 -18.53 31.01 8.89
C ALA A 81 -18.99 31.27 10.33
N GLU A 82 -19.19 30.22 11.12
CA GLU A 82 -19.81 30.27 12.45
C GLU A 82 -18.86 29.74 13.52
N VAL A 83 -18.68 30.51 14.59
CA VAL A 83 -17.80 30.10 15.70
C VAL A 83 -18.54 29.21 16.69
N ALA A 84 -18.05 27.99 16.87
CA ALA A 84 -18.57 26.99 17.79
C ALA A 84 -17.67 26.79 19.02
N GLY A 85 -18.32 26.56 20.17
CA GLY A 85 -17.65 26.23 21.43
C GLY A 85 -16.49 27.18 21.78
N PRO A 86 -15.31 26.66 22.17
CA PRO A 86 -14.20 27.48 22.63
C PRO A 86 -13.46 28.24 21.51
N GLY A 87 -13.73 27.95 20.23
CA GLY A 87 -13.03 28.57 19.09
C GLY A 87 -12.85 27.67 17.87
N PHE A 88 -13.70 26.66 17.66
CA PHE A 88 -13.77 26.00 16.35
C PHE A 88 -14.52 26.89 15.39
N LEU A 89 -14.06 27.00 14.14
CA LEU A 89 -14.75 27.77 13.12
C LEU A 89 -15.34 26.83 12.08
N ASN A 90 -16.67 26.75 12.08
CA ASN A 90 -17.48 25.93 11.20
C ASN A 90 -17.80 26.70 9.93
N LEU A 91 -17.63 26.07 8.76
CA LEU A 91 -17.83 26.67 7.45
C LEU A 91 -18.95 25.92 6.73
N ARG A 92 -19.90 26.68 6.18
CA ARG A 92 -20.87 26.18 5.20
C ARG A 92 -20.46 26.67 3.83
N LEU A 93 -20.57 25.80 2.84
CA LEU A 93 -20.19 26.10 1.47
C LEU A 93 -21.43 26.32 0.61
N SER A 94 -21.26 27.13 -0.44
CA SER A 94 -22.29 27.29 -1.46
C SER A 94 -22.46 25.98 -2.25
N PRO A 95 -23.69 25.56 -2.62
CA PRO A 95 -23.92 24.35 -3.41
C PRO A 95 -23.12 24.28 -4.72
N VAL A 96 -22.83 25.45 -5.32
CA VAL A 96 -22.03 25.56 -6.55
C VAL A 96 -20.62 24.99 -6.40
N VAL A 97 -20.09 24.95 -5.17
CA VAL A 97 -18.77 24.37 -4.88
C VAL A 97 -18.80 22.86 -5.13
N TRP A 98 -19.82 22.16 -4.64
CA TRP A 98 -19.97 20.71 -4.84
C TRP A 98 -20.18 20.36 -6.31
N GLN A 99 -20.95 21.18 -7.02
CA GLN A 99 -21.14 21.07 -8.46
C GLN A 99 -19.80 21.28 -9.22
N GLY A 100 -19.00 22.25 -8.79
CA GLY A 100 -17.65 22.48 -9.32
C GLY A 100 -16.69 21.31 -9.11
N VAL A 101 -16.83 20.56 -8.01
CA VAL A 101 -16.06 19.32 -7.78
C VAL A 101 -16.41 18.26 -8.82
N ILE A 102 -17.69 18.07 -9.14
CA ILE A 102 -18.13 17.12 -10.18
C ILE A 102 -17.50 17.48 -11.52
N ARG A 103 -17.56 18.76 -11.91
CA ARG A 103 -16.89 19.26 -13.12
C ARG A 103 -15.39 18.95 -13.10
N SER A 104 -14.73 19.20 -11.98
CA SER A 104 -13.29 18.96 -11.83
C SER A 104 -12.93 17.49 -11.94
N ALA A 105 -13.75 16.59 -11.40
CA ALA A 105 -13.56 15.15 -11.51
C ALA A 105 -13.69 14.67 -12.96
N LEU A 106 -14.66 15.19 -13.71
CA LEU A 106 -14.82 14.85 -15.13
C LEU A 106 -13.67 15.38 -16.00
N GLN A 107 -13.24 16.62 -15.76
CA GLN A 107 -12.12 17.21 -16.50
C GLN A 107 -10.78 16.51 -16.24
N ALA A 108 -10.56 16.06 -15.00
CA ALA A 108 -9.33 15.34 -14.64
C ALA A 108 -9.39 13.83 -14.98
N GLY A 109 -10.58 13.25 -15.11
CA GLY A 109 -10.74 11.80 -15.30
C GLY A 109 -10.03 11.02 -14.19
N THR A 110 -9.33 9.95 -14.54
CA THR A 110 -8.60 9.11 -13.56
C THR A 110 -7.46 9.81 -12.82
N GLU A 111 -7.12 11.04 -13.22
CA GLU A 111 -6.13 11.88 -12.52
C GLU A 111 -6.78 12.69 -11.38
N PHE A 112 -8.11 12.65 -11.23
CA PHE A 112 -8.79 13.30 -10.12
C PHE A 112 -8.35 12.69 -8.78
N GLY A 113 -7.83 13.54 -7.90
CA GLY A 113 -7.27 13.14 -6.61
C GLY A 113 -5.78 12.83 -6.63
N ARG A 114 -5.12 12.81 -7.80
CA ARG A 114 -3.65 12.80 -7.86
C ARG A 114 -3.13 14.05 -7.16
N SER A 115 -2.06 13.89 -6.37
CA SER A 115 -1.41 15.02 -5.69
C SER A 115 0.09 15.06 -5.94
N ASP A 116 0.68 16.21 -5.65
CA ASP A 116 2.11 16.49 -5.67
C ASP A 116 2.76 16.35 -4.27
N LEU A 117 2.05 15.72 -3.33
CA LEU A 117 2.48 15.52 -1.94
C LEU A 117 3.90 14.99 -1.84
N GLY A 118 4.25 14.01 -2.68
CA GLY A 118 5.55 13.35 -2.67
C GLY A 118 6.67 14.20 -3.23
N ALA A 119 6.38 15.27 -3.98
CA ALA A 119 7.37 16.17 -4.57
C ALA A 119 8.52 15.45 -5.32
N ASN A 120 8.22 14.30 -5.96
CA ASN A 120 9.19 13.39 -6.59
C ASN A 120 10.26 12.82 -5.63
N ALA A 121 9.98 12.76 -4.33
CA ALA A 121 10.82 12.06 -3.37
C ALA A 121 10.94 10.59 -3.79
N LYS A 122 12.17 10.08 -3.77
CA LYS A 122 12.50 8.72 -4.18
C LYS A 122 12.20 7.74 -3.06
N VAL A 123 11.24 6.85 -3.29
CA VAL A 123 10.81 5.86 -2.28
C VAL A 123 11.10 4.45 -2.78
N ASN A 124 11.84 3.69 -1.99
CA ASN A 124 11.99 2.26 -2.19
C ASN A 124 10.90 1.53 -1.41
N VAL A 125 10.11 0.69 -2.07
CA VAL A 125 9.13 -0.19 -1.44
C VAL A 125 9.59 -1.63 -1.69
N GLU A 126 10.17 -2.26 -0.67
CA GLU A 126 10.54 -3.67 -0.71
C GLU A 126 9.41 -4.54 -0.18
N PHE A 127 9.03 -5.57 -0.94
CA PHE A 127 8.00 -6.50 -0.51
C PHE A 127 8.13 -7.89 -1.16
N VAL A 128 7.43 -8.86 -0.58
CA VAL A 128 7.50 -10.30 -0.89
C VAL A 128 8.80 -10.94 -0.41
N SER A 129 9.93 -10.59 -1.02
CA SER A 129 11.29 -11.06 -0.68
C SER A 129 11.36 -12.52 -0.16
N ALA A 130 10.62 -13.40 -0.82
CA ALA A 130 10.51 -14.80 -0.41
C ALA A 130 11.76 -15.55 -0.87
N ASN A 131 12.17 -16.56 -0.09
CA ASN A 131 13.33 -17.35 -0.47
C ASN A 131 13.03 -18.10 -1.77
N PRO A 132 13.99 -18.18 -2.72
CA PRO A 132 13.79 -18.78 -4.03
C PRO A 132 13.84 -20.31 -3.97
N THR A 133 13.16 -20.92 -3.00
CA THR A 133 13.25 -22.35 -2.67
C THR A 133 11.97 -23.10 -2.99
N GLY A 134 10.96 -22.44 -3.55
CA GLY A 134 9.70 -23.07 -3.91
C GLY A 134 8.60 -22.09 -4.31
N PRO A 135 7.39 -22.59 -4.60
CA PRO A 135 6.24 -21.77 -4.96
C PRO A 135 5.86 -20.80 -3.85
N MET A 136 5.32 -19.65 -4.23
CA MET A 136 4.78 -18.72 -3.25
C MET A 136 3.50 -19.28 -2.62
N HIS A 137 3.31 -19.06 -1.32
CA HIS A 137 2.11 -19.48 -0.60
C HIS A 137 1.25 -18.31 -0.13
N VAL A 138 0.06 -18.61 0.40
CA VAL A 138 -0.90 -17.60 0.90
C VAL A 138 -0.27 -16.56 1.85
N GLY A 139 0.70 -16.96 2.68
CA GLY A 139 1.42 -16.04 3.56
C GLY A 139 2.12 -14.88 2.82
N HIS A 140 2.54 -15.08 1.57
CA HIS A 140 3.18 -14.05 0.74
C HIS A 140 2.17 -13.18 0.00
N VAL A 141 0.95 -13.69 -0.26
CA VAL A 141 -0.06 -13.02 -1.10
C VAL A 141 -0.43 -11.67 -0.52
N ARG A 142 -0.68 -11.59 0.78
CA ARG A 142 -1.10 -10.33 1.40
C ARG A 142 0.01 -9.28 1.39
N GLY A 143 1.26 -9.69 1.60
CA GLY A 143 2.42 -8.81 1.47
C GLY A 143 2.61 -8.31 0.05
N ALA A 144 2.42 -9.19 -0.95
CA ALA A 144 2.44 -8.84 -2.37
C ALA A 144 1.39 -7.77 -2.72
N VAL A 145 0.13 -8.00 -2.31
CA VAL A 145 -0.97 -7.06 -2.56
C VAL A 145 -0.74 -5.73 -1.83
N PHE A 146 -0.37 -5.77 -0.55
CA PHE A 146 -0.16 -4.57 0.25
C PHE A 146 0.98 -3.72 -0.32
N GLY A 147 2.13 -4.34 -0.61
CA GLY A 147 3.29 -3.64 -1.14
C GLY A 147 3.01 -2.97 -2.48
N ASP A 148 2.38 -3.68 -3.41
CA ASP A 148 2.04 -3.11 -4.72
C ASP A 148 0.96 -2.01 -4.61
N ALA A 149 -0.08 -2.18 -3.80
CA ALA A 149 -1.09 -1.14 -3.59
C ALA A 149 -0.51 0.11 -2.91
N LEU A 150 0.42 -0.06 -1.96
CA LEU A 150 1.14 1.05 -1.34
C LEU A 150 2.02 1.76 -2.37
N ALA A 151 2.76 1.02 -3.20
CA ALA A 151 3.58 1.60 -4.26
C ALA A 151 2.74 2.41 -5.26
N ARG A 152 1.59 1.88 -5.68
CA ARG A 152 0.63 2.59 -6.56
C ARG A 152 0.07 3.84 -5.90
N LEU A 153 -0.30 3.78 -4.61
CA LEU A 153 -0.80 4.93 -3.85
C LEU A 153 0.25 6.04 -3.73
N LEU A 154 1.50 5.69 -3.44
CA LEU A 154 2.59 6.65 -3.33
C LEU A 154 2.91 7.31 -4.68
N ALA A 155 2.94 6.53 -5.76
CA ALA A 155 3.11 7.05 -7.12
C ALA A 155 1.95 7.99 -7.52
N PHE A 156 0.71 7.63 -7.18
CA PHE A 156 -0.47 8.49 -7.38
C PHE A 156 -0.46 9.75 -6.48
N SER A 157 0.38 9.78 -5.44
CA SER A 157 0.59 10.94 -4.57
C SER A 157 1.88 11.70 -4.90
N GLY A 158 2.48 11.47 -6.06
CA GLY A 158 3.62 12.25 -6.57
C GLY A 158 5.00 11.81 -6.06
N HIS A 159 5.15 10.58 -5.56
CA HIS A 159 6.46 10.00 -5.22
C HIS A 159 7.07 9.29 -6.44
N ASP A 160 8.41 9.24 -6.51
CA ASP A 160 9.16 8.42 -7.46
C ASP A 160 9.42 7.05 -6.80
N VAL A 161 8.60 6.04 -7.15
CA VAL A 161 8.55 4.77 -6.43
C VAL A 161 9.30 3.68 -7.17
N THR A 162 10.18 2.97 -6.46
CA THR A 162 10.80 1.72 -6.92
C THR A 162 10.26 0.54 -6.10
N ARG A 163 9.67 -0.44 -6.78
CA ARG A 163 9.29 -1.75 -6.21
C ARG A 163 10.49 -2.67 -6.26
N GLU A 164 10.96 -3.12 -5.10
CA GLU A 164 12.13 -3.98 -5.01
C GLU A 164 11.81 -5.34 -4.39
N TYR A 165 12.43 -6.38 -4.92
CA TYR A 165 12.39 -7.73 -4.39
C TYR A 165 13.81 -8.14 -3.98
N TYR A 166 14.00 -8.52 -2.72
CA TYR A 166 15.26 -9.07 -2.24
C TYR A 166 15.29 -10.60 -2.38
N ILE A 167 16.25 -11.12 -3.12
CA ILE A 167 16.45 -12.55 -3.35
C ILE A 167 17.45 -13.07 -2.32
N ASN A 168 16.97 -13.91 -1.41
CA ASN A 168 17.79 -14.60 -0.42
C ASN A 168 18.48 -15.85 -1.03
N ASP A 169 19.38 -15.61 -1.98
CA ASP A 169 20.13 -16.63 -2.73
C ASP A 169 21.56 -16.85 -2.19
N GLY A 170 21.92 -16.25 -1.06
CA GLY A 170 23.22 -16.40 -0.41
C GLY A 170 23.33 -17.58 0.56
N GLY A 171 22.21 -18.05 1.13
CA GLY A 171 22.18 -18.98 2.26
C GLY A 171 22.23 -20.48 1.92
N ALA A 172 22.37 -21.33 2.95
CA ALA A 172 22.42 -22.79 2.80
C ALA A 172 21.12 -23.42 2.23
N GLN A 173 20.00 -22.70 2.27
CA GLN A 173 18.72 -23.20 1.74
C GLN A 173 18.76 -23.40 0.22
N VAL A 174 19.49 -22.56 -0.52
CA VAL A 174 19.62 -22.75 -1.97
C VAL A 174 20.57 -23.91 -2.32
N ASP A 175 21.49 -24.29 -1.43
CA ASP A 175 22.26 -25.53 -1.61
C ASP A 175 21.37 -26.76 -1.40
N VAL A 176 20.44 -26.70 -0.43
CA VAL A 176 19.43 -27.75 -0.24
C VAL A 176 18.49 -27.84 -1.46
N LEU A 177 18.09 -26.70 -2.03
CA LEU A 177 17.35 -26.65 -3.30
C LEU A 177 18.12 -27.33 -4.43
N ALA A 178 19.41 -27.01 -4.59
CA ALA A 178 20.26 -27.59 -5.62
C ALA A 178 20.34 -29.12 -5.49
N ARG A 179 20.57 -29.64 -4.28
CA ARG A 179 20.57 -31.08 -4.01
C ARG A 179 19.21 -31.72 -4.30
N SER A 180 18.11 -31.03 -3.96
CA SER A 180 16.76 -31.51 -4.24
C SER A 180 16.45 -31.56 -5.74
N ALA A 181 16.90 -30.54 -6.49
CA ALA A 181 16.79 -30.50 -7.94
C ALA A 181 17.67 -31.56 -8.62
N TYR A 182 18.84 -31.86 -8.07
CA TYR A 182 19.70 -32.96 -8.54
C TYR A 182 19.01 -34.33 -8.41
N GLU A 183 18.30 -34.58 -7.31
CA GLU A 183 17.51 -35.82 -7.18
C GLU A 183 16.38 -35.90 -8.22
N ARG A 184 15.71 -34.79 -8.54
CA ARG A 184 14.73 -34.75 -9.65
C ARG A 184 15.38 -34.89 -11.04
N TYR A 185 16.63 -34.43 -11.20
CA TYR A 185 17.42 -34.66 -12.41
C TYR A 185 17.81 -36.15 -12.57
N ARG A 186 18.17 -36.83 -11.47
CA ARG A 186 18.38 -38.29 -11.45
C ARG A 186 17.11 -39.03 -11.84
N GLU A 187 15.97 -38.64 -11.26
CA GLU A 187 14.65 -39.18 -11.59
C GLU A 187 14.32 -39.03 -13.07
N ALA A 188 14.52 -37.83 -13.63
CA ALA A 188 14.29 -37.58 -15.05
C ALA A 188 15.18 -38.48 -15.94
N ASN A 189 16.38 -38.86 -15.47
CA ASN A 189 17.30 -39.79 -16.15
C ASN A 189 16.98 -41.28 -15.92
N GLY A 190 15.86 -41.60 -15.25
CA GLY A 190 15.38 -42.97 -15.05
C GLY A 190 15.99 -43.66 -13.83
N LEU A 191 16.63 -42.91 -12.93
CA LEU A 191 17.06 -43.42 -11.62
C LEU A 191 15.97 -43.20 -10.57
N GLU A 192 16.00 -43.95 -9.48
CA GLU A 192 15.09 -43.71 -8.36
C GLU A 192 15.61 -42.52 -7.52
N PRO A 193 14.80 -41.46 -7.29
CA PRO A 193 15.25 -40.28 -6.54
C PRO A 193 15.39 -40.60 -5.05
N GLU A 194 16.46 -40.11 -4.43
CA GLU A 194 16.71 -40.25 -3.00
C GLU A 194 16.28 -38.99 -2.24
N ILE A 195 14.97 -38.73 -2.19
CA ILE A 195 14.41 -37.60 -1.43
C ILE A 195 14.47 -37.91 0.07
N ARG A 196 15.60 -37.61 0.70
CA ARG A 196 15.84 -37.81 2.13
C ARG A 196 15.24 -36.68 2.98
N GLU A 197 15.08 -36.95 4.27
CA GLU A 197 14.70 -35.92 5.26
C GLU A 197 15.69 -34.75 5.22
N GLY A 198 15.15 -33.52 5.08
CA GLY A 198 15.94 -32.30 4.94
C GLY A 198 16.06 -31.76 3.50
N LEU A 199 15.73 -32.56 2.48
CA LEU A 199 15.55 -32.06 1.10
C LEU A 199 14.14 -31.53 0.87
N TYR A 200 13.98 -30.71 -0.17
CA TYR A 200 12.67 -30.25 -0.61
C TYR A 200 11.98 -31.35 -1.44
N PRO A 201 10.88 -31.95 -0.97
CA PRO A 201 10.28 -33.11 -1.62
C PRO A 201 9.28 -32.73 -2.74
N GLY A 202 8.97 -31.45 -2.90
CA GLY A 202 7.79 -31.02 -3.65
C GLY A 202 7.84 -31.37 -5.14
N ASP A 203 6.67 -31.70 -5.68
CA ASP A 203 6.50 -32.03 -7.11
C ASP A 203 6.82 -30.83 -8.03
N TYR A 204 6.85 -29.61 -7.49
CA TYR A 204 7.24 -28.40 -8.21
C TYR A 204 8.69 -28.44 -8.72
N LEU A 205 9.54 -29.35 -8.21
CA LEU A 205 10.91 -29.55 -8.70
C LEU A 205 11.02 -30.57 -9.83
N ILE A 206 9.96 -31.34 -10.13
CA ILE A 206 9.97 -32.31 -11.24
C ILE A 206 10.28 -31.61 -12.57
N PRO A 207 9.62 -30.50 -12.96
CA PRO A 207 9.96 -29.77 -14.19
C PRO A 207 11.40 -29.24 -14.21
N VAL A 208 11.95 -28.89 -13.04
CA VAL A 208 13.35 -28.44 -12.91
C VAL A 208 14.30 -29.58 -13.24
N GLY A 209 14.04 -30.78 -12.71
CA GLY A 209 14.82 -31.99 -13.01
C GLY A 209 14.77 -32.37 -14.49
N GLU A 210 13.58 -32.29 -15.12
CA GLU A 210 13.40 -32.51 -16.56
C GLU A 210 14.18 -31.48 -17.39
N ALA A 211 14.16 -30.20 -17.00
CA ALA A 211 14.89 -29.14 -17.68
C ALA A 211 16.42 -29.28 -17.51
N LEU A 212 16.88 -29.72 -16.33
CA LEU A 212 18.29 -30.08 -16.09
C LEU A 212 18.71 -31.24 -17.00
N LYS A 213 17.88 -32.28 -17.17
CA LYS A 213 18.14 -33.38 -18.09
C LYS A 213 18.23 -32.89 -19.54
N ALA A 214 17.31 -32.02 -19.94
CA ALA A 214 17.34 -31.44 -21.28
C ALA A 214 18.64 -30.66 -21.55
N LYS A 215 19.17 -29.96 -20.55
CA LYS A 215 20.41 -29.18 -20.65
C LYS A 215 21.68 -30.04 -20.58
N TYR A 216 21.74 -30.98 -19.64
CA TYR A 216 22.97 -31.70 -19.30
C TYR A 216 23.00 -33.17 -19.72
N GLY A 217 21.89 -33.72 -20.24
CA GLY A 217 21.77 -35.15 -20.50
C GLY A 217 22.03 -35.97 -19.23
N ASP A 218 22.94 -36.92 -19.30
CA ASP A 218 23.43 -37.75 -18.20
C ASP A 218 24.81 -37.31 -17.67
N SER A 219 25.38 -36.21 -18.19
CA SER A 219 26.79 -35.84 -17.96
C SER A 219 27.17 -35.53 -16.51
N LEU A 220 26.19 -35.15 -15.67
CA LEU A 220 26.38 -34.85 -14.26
C LEU A 220 26.15 -36.06 -13.36
N LEU A 221 25.65 -37.19 -13.89
CA LEU A 221 25.46 -38.41 -13.11
C LEU A 221 26.82 -38.95 -12.62
N ASP A 222 26.81 -39.51 -11.41
CA ASP A 222 27.98 -40.08 -10.72
C ASP A 222 29.16 -39.12 -10.52
N ARG A 223 28.98 -37.82 -10.76
CA ARG A 223 29.96 -36.78 -10.48
C ARG A 223 29.96 -36.39 -8.99
N PRO A 224 31.13 -36.03 -8.41
CA PRO A 224 31.20 -35.47 -7.07
C PRO A 224 30.34 -34.21 -6.93
N GLU A 225 29.72 -34.01 -5.76
CA GLU A 225 28.84 -32.86 -5.49
C GLU A 225 29.49 -31.51 -5.82
N ALA A 226 30.77 -31.35 -5.51
CA ALA A 226 31.52 -30.14 -5.79
C ALA A 226 31.61 -29.77 -7.28
N GLU A 227 31.41 -30.74 -8.20
CA GLU A 227 31.45 -30.51 -9.64
C GLU A 227 30.11 -30.00 -10.22
N TRP A 228 28.98 -30.20 -9.53
CA TRP A 228 27.65 -29.83 -10.04
C TRP A 228 26.86 -28.88 -9.14
N LEU A 229 27.21 -28.76 -7.85
CA LEU A 229 26.40 -28.02 -6.87
C LEU A 229 26.13 -26.58 -7.29
N GLU A 230 27.17 -25.85 -7.70
CA GLU A 230 27.05 -24.44 -8.06
C GLU A 230 26.23 -24.24 -9.34
N GLU A 231 26.47 -25.07 -10.37
CA GLU A 231 25.73 -24.99 -11.63
C GLU A 231 24.24 -25.30 -11.44
N ILE A 232 23.93 -26.34 -10.66
CA ILE A 232 22.54 -26.71 -10.36
C ILE A 232 21.90 -25.68 -9.42
N ARG A 233 22.65 -25.11 -8.47
CA ARG A 233 22.18 -24.03 -7.60
C ARG A 233 21.73 -22.82 -8.41
N GLU A 234 22.56 -22.36 -9.34
CA GLU A 234 22.22 -21.23 -10.20
C GLU A 234 21.00 -21.55 -11.08
N PHE A 235 20.98 -22.74 -11.70
CA PHE A 235 19.86 -23.16 -12.54
C PHE A 235 18.53 -23.27 -11.76
N ALA A 236 18.55 -23.94 -10.62
CA ALA A 236 17.36 -24.14 -9.79
C ALA A 236 16.85 -22.83 -9.19
N THR A 237 17.75 -21.96 -8.73
CA THR A 237 17.39 -20.62 -8.22
C THR A 237 16.74 -19.78 -9.32
N GLN A 238 17.29 -19.80 -10.53
CA GLN A 238 16.71 -19.10 -11.68
C GLN A 238 15.31 -19.63 -12.01
N ALA A 239 15.13 -20.95 -12.04
CA ALA A 239 13.84 -21.59 -12.30
C ALA A 239 12.79 -21.23 -11.23
N MET A 240 13.17 -21.23 -9.94
CA MET A 240 12.26 -20.81 -8.86
C MET A 240 11.91 -19.33 -8.96
N MET A 241 12.87 -18.47 -9.31
CA MET A 241 12.60 -17.04 -9.52
C MET A 241 11.72 -16.78 -10.74
N GLU A 242 11.82 -17.57 -11.81
CA GLU A 242 10.90 -17.51 -12.95
C GLU A 242 9.48 -17.87 -12.52
N GLN A 243 9.31 -18.94 -11.73
CA GLN A 243 8.02 -19.33 -11.18
C GLN A 243 7.43 -18.23 -10.26
N ILE A 244 8.24 -17.67 -9.37
CA ILE A 244 7.84 -16.56 -8.48
C ILE A 244 7.37 -15.34 -9.29
N ARG A 245 8.11 -14.97 -10.35
CA ARG A 245 7.70 -13.88 -11.25
C ARG A 245 6.37 -14.19 -11.93
N GLY A 246 6.19 -15.41 -12.41
CA GLY A 246 4.92 -15.86 -13.00
C GLY A 246 3.76 -15.82 -12.00
N ASP A 247 3.99 -16.19 -10.74
CA ASP A 247 3.00 -16.12 -9.66
C ASP A 247 2.65 -14.67 -9.28
N LEU A 248 3.62 -13.76 -9.27
CA LEU A 248 3.36 -12.33 -9.05
C LEU A 248 2.58 -11.71 -10.24
N ALA A 249 2.94 -12.07 -11.47
CA ALA A 249 2.30 -11.57 -12.68
C ALA A 249 0.81 -11.93 -12.75
N ILE A 250 0.41 -13.16 -12.37
CA ILE A 250 -1.03 -13.52 -12.31
C ILE A 250 -1.80 -12.74 -11.24
N LEU A 251 -1.13 -12.23 -10.21
CA LEU A 251 -1.71 -11.32 -9.22
C LEU A 251 -1.68 -9.84 -9.69
N GLY A 252 -1.11 -9.55 -10.86
CA GLY A 252 -0.94 -8.19 -11.36
C GLY A 252 0.13 -7.39 -10.59
N VAL A 253 1.13 -8.09 -10.06
CA VAL A 253 2.28 -7.48 -9.36
C VAL A 253 3.52 -7.60 -10.24
N GLU A 254 4.18 -6.47 -10.47
CA GLU A 254 5.45 -6.38 -11.19
C GLU A 254 6.47 -5.68 -10.28
N MET A 255 7.73 -6.14 -10.32
CA MET A 255 8.84 -5.56 -9.55
C MET A 255 9.75 -4.80 -10.51
N ASP A 256 10.25 -3.65 -10.06
CA ASP A 256 11.15 -2.81 -10.85
C ASP A 256 12.60 -3.31 -10.72
N VAL A 257 12.97 -3.79 -9.53
CA VAL A 257 14.33 -4.26 -9.20
C VAL A 257 14.28 -5.59 -8.47
N TYR A 258 15.19 -6.50 -8.84
CA TYR A 258 15.50 -7.72 -8.09
C TYR A 258 16.95 -7.63 -7.58
N SER A 259 17.14 -7.65 -6.27
CA SER A 259 18.44 -7.52 -5.63
C SER A 259 18.87 -8.85 -5.01
N SER A 260 20.04 -9.35 -5.41
CA SER A 260 20.58 -10.65 -4.97
C SER A 260 21.45 -10.48 -3.72
N GLU A 261 21.22 -11.31 -2.71
CA GLU A 261 22.09 -11.42 -1.55
C GLU A 261 23.47 -11.96 -1.96
N LYS A 262 23.51 -13.00 -2.81
CA LYS A 262 24.76 -13.59 -3.33
C LYS A 262 25.64 -12.53 -3.96
N ALA A 263 25.04 -11.57 -4.68
CA ALA A 263 25.76 -10.47 -5.31
C ALA A 263 26.41 -9.49 -4.33
N LEU A 264 26.07 -9.51 -3.03
CA LEU A 264 26.77 -8.73 -2.00
C LEU A 264 28.04 -9.43 -1.50
N TYR A 265 28.04 -10.76 -1.44
CA TYR A 265 29.20 -11.51 -0.96
C TYR A 265 30.37 -11.41 -1.94
N GLY A 266 31.59 -11.27 -1.41
CA GLY A 266 32.81 -11.18 -2.23
C GLY A 266 33.03 -9.84 -2.94
N THR A 267 32.13 -8.86 -2.78
CA THR A 267 32.27 -7.52 -3.38
C THR A 267 33.01 -6.52 -2.51
N GLY A 268 33.21 -6.81 -1.23
CA GLY A 268 33.69 -5.85 -0.23
C GLY A 268 32.60 -4.94 0.33
N ARG A 269 31.36 -5.01 -0.18
CA ARG A 269 30.29 -4.08 0.22
C ARG A 269 29.87 -4.24 1.69
N ILE A 270 29.91 -5.46 2.21
CA ILE A 270 29.62 -5.74 3.62
C ILE A 270 30.71 -5.13 4.51
N GLU A 271 31.97 -5.37 4.13
CA GLU A 271 33.15 -4.83 4.82
C GLU A 271 33.12 -3.30 4.83
N ASP A 272 32.80 -2.66 3.69
CA ASP A 272 32.71 -1.22 3.55
C ASP A 272 31.57 -0.62 4.40
N ALA A 273 30.42 -1.28 4.47
CA ALA A 273 29.29 -0.84 5.29
C ALA A 273 29.65 -0.86 6.79
N ILE A 274 30.33 -1.93 7.22
CA ILE A 274 30.78 -2.09 8.59
C ILE A 274 31.90 -1.09 8.90
N ALA A 275 32.86 -0.91 7.99
CA ALA A 275 33.93 0.08 8.14
C ALA A 275 33.36 1.50 8.28
N ARG A 276 32.31 1.84 7.51
CA ARG A 276 31.60 3.11 7.67
C ARG A 276 31.05 3.28 9.09
N LEU A 277 30.39 2.26 9.64
CA LEU A 277 29.90 2.32 11.03
C LEU A 277 31.05 2.41 12.04
N ASP A 278 32.18 1.74 11.76
CA ASP A 278 33.37 1.76 12.61
C ASP A 278 34.02 3.15 12.65
N THR A 279 34.11 3.85 11.52
CA THR A 279 34.59 5.25 11.49
C THR A 279 33.75 6.21 12.32
N GLN A 280 32.50 5.84 12.63
CA GLN A 280 31.61 6.60 13.53
C GLN A 280 31.71 6.16 14.99
N GLY A 281 32.59 5.20 15.32
CA GLY A 281 32.73 4.62 16.65
C GLY A 281 31.56 3.72 17.06
N LEU A 282 30.79 3.21 16.09
CA LEU A 282 29.60 2.39 16.33
C LEU A 282 29.90 0.89 16.31
N ILE A 283 31.10 0.47 15.91
CA ILE A 283 31.55 -0.93 15.99
C ILE A 283 32.52 -1.07 17.15
N TYR A 284 32.35 -2.11 17.97
CA TYR A 284 33.24 -2.39 19.10
C TYR A 284 33.24 -3.87 19.47
N ARG A 285 34.25 -4.31 20.23
CA ARG A 285 34.26 -5.64 20.85
C ARG A 285 33.65 -5.58 22.23
N GLY A 286 32.70 -6.47 22.52
CA GLY A 286 32.03 -6.53 23.81
C GLY A 286 31.31 -7.85 24.06
N VAL A 287 30.80 -8.01 25.27
CA VAL A 287 30.02 -9.17 25.70
C VAL A 287 28.58 -8.72 25.88
N LEU A 288 27.64 -9.42 25.23
CA LEU A 288 26.21 -9.13 25.39
C LEU A 288 25.71 -9.62 26.74
N GLU A 289 24.78 -8.88 27.33
CA GLU A 289 24.04 -9.36 28.49
C GLU A 289 23.24 -10.62 28.16
N PRO A 290 23.04 -11.52 29.14
CA PRO A 290 22.20 -12.68 28.95
C PRO A 290 20.78 -12.27 28.52
N PRO A 291 20.12 -13.02 27.61
CA PRO A 291 18.76 -12.75 27.20
C PRO A 291 17.83 -12.65 28.41
N LYS A 292 16.90 -11.69 28.40
CA LYS A 292 15.85 -11.61 29.41
C LYS A 292 14.89 -12.80 29.23
N GLY A 293 14.93 -13.79 30.12
CA GLY A 293 14.05 -14.96 30.08
C GLY A 293 14.80 -16.29 30.22
N LYS A 294 14.30 -17.34 29.55
CA LYS A 294 14.95 -18.66 29.52
C LYS A 294 16.25 -18.55 28.73
N LEU A 295 17.38 -18.75 29.40
CA LEU A 295 18.68 -18.87 28.75
C LEU A 295 18.66 -20.04 27.77
N PRO A 296 18.99 -19.83 26.48
CA PRO A 296 19.28 -20.90 25.56
C PRO A 296 20.35 -21.83 26.15
N GLU A 297 20.24 -23.14 25.92
CA GLU A 297 21.20 -24.13 26.44
C GLU A 297 22.62 -23.91 25.89
N ASP A 298 22.73 -23.19 24.77
CA ASP A 298 23.96 -22.82 24.07
C ASP A 298 24.42 -21.38 24.35
N TRP A 299 23.83 -20.67 25.33
CA TRP A 299 24.27 -19.31 25.67
C TRP A 299 25.56 -19.33 26.49
N GLU A 300 26.61 -18.68 25.96
CA GLU A 300 27.86 -18.41 26.67
C GLU A 300 28.24 -16.93 26.57
N ALA A 301 28.73 -16.37 27.69
CA ALA A 301 29.32 -15.04 27.72
C ALA A 301 30.62 -15.05 26.93
N ARG A 302 30.58 -14.50 25.71
CA ARG A 302 31.73 -14.40 24.82
C ARG A 302 31.87 -13.01 24.22
N GLU A 303 33.12 -12.57 24.09
CA GLU A 303 33.45 -11.32 23.42
C GLU A 303 33.20 -11.46 21.91
N GLN A 304 32.44 -10.53 21.35
CA GLN A 304 31.98 -10.54 19.96
C GLN A 304 32.12 -9.14 19.37
N LEU A 305 32.15 -9.06 18.04
CA LEU A 305 32.07 -7.79 17.32
C LEU A 305 30.61 -7.32 17.27
N LEU A 306 30.34 -6.16 17.86
CA LEU A 306 29.01 -5.62 18.08
C LEU A 306 28.83 -4.28 17.34
N PHE A 307 27.65 -4.10 16.77
CA PHE A 307 27.13 -2.80 16.36
C PHE A 307 26.37 -2.17 17.53
N ARG A 308 26.74 -0.95 17.89
CA ARG A 308 26.11 -0.11 18.93
C ARG A 308 24.75 0.43 18.48
N SER A 309 23.83 -0.46 18.11
CA SER A 309 22.48 -0.13 17.63
C SER A 309 21.62 0.55 18.70
N SER A 310 21.90 0.33 19.98
CA SER A 310 21.19 0.98 21.10
C SER A 310 21.31 2.51 21.06
N ALA A 311 22.43 3.05 20.56
CA ALA A 311 22.62 4.49 20.36
C ALA A 311 21.65 5.09 19.33
N HIS A 312 20.99 4.24 18.52
CA HIS A 312 20.05 4.63 17.48
C HIS A 312 18.62 4.15 17.73
N GLY A 313 18.32 3.65 18.94
CA GLY A 313 16.96 3.30 19.37
C GLY A 313 16.60 1.81 19.34
N ASP A 314 17.60 0.93 19.16
CA ASP A 314 17.42 -0.51 19.38
C ASP A 314 17.42 -0.86 20.87
N ASP A 315 16.91 -2.05 21.22
CA ASP A 315 16.82 -2.50 22.61
C ASP A 315 18.16 -3.03 23.16
N VAL A 316 18.96 -3.66 22.30
CA VAL A 316 20.28 -4.22 22.63
C VAL A 316 21.20 -4.09 21.43
N ASP A 317 22.50 -3.96 21.68
CA ASP A 317 23.53 -3.97 20.65
C ASP A 317 23.56 -5.32 19.93
N ARG A 318 23.90 -5.32 18.64
CA ARG A 318 23.72 -6.49 17.76
C ARG A 318 25.04 -7.09 17.34
N PRO A 319 25.20 -8.42 17.42
CA PRO A 319 26.38 -9.09 16.91
C PRO A 319 26.36 -9.06 15.37
N ILE A 320 27.47 -8.61 14.80
CA ILE A 320 27.66 -8.55 13.35
C ILE A 320 28.57 -9.65 12.82
N GLN A 321 29.34 -10.31 13.70
CA GLN A 321 30.23 -11.42 13.35
C GLN A 321 29.98 -12.64 14.26
N LYS A 322 30.02 -13.83 13.65
CA LYS A 322 29.95 -15.14 14.32
C LYS A 322 31.31 -15.51 14.94
N SER A 323 31.31 -16.55 15.77
CA SER A 323 32.53 -17.03 16.45
C SER A 323 33.56 -17.65 15.51
N ASP A 324 33.14 -18.15 14.36
CA ASP A 324 34.01 -18.69 13.29
C ASP A 324 34.63 -17.59 12.40
N GLY A 325 34.34 -16.32 12.68
CA GLY A 325 34.79 -15.17 11.92
C GLY A 325 33.89 -14.80 10.74
N ALA A 326 32.89 -15.61 10.40
CA ALA A 326 31.93 -15.29 9.35
C ALA A 326 30.95 -14.19 9.79
N TRP A 327 30.36 -13.49 8.82
CA TRP A 327 29.34 -12.48 9.09
C TRP A 327 28.03 -13.09 9.62
N THR A 328 27.31 -12.37 10.49
CA THR A 328 25.92 -12.74 10.84
C THR A 328 24.99 -12.33 9.70
N TYR A 329 23.75 -12.85 9.68
CA TYR A 329 22.72 -12.42 8.70
C TYR A 329 22.39 -10.93 8.76
N PHE A 330 22.71 -10.27 9.87
CA PHE A 330 22.47 -8.84 10.02
C PHE A 330 23.49 -7.97 9.27
N ALA A 331 24.72 -8.46 9.05
CA ALA A 331 25.73 -7.74 8.29
C ALA A 331 25.38 -7.53 6.80
N PRO A 332 24.93 -8.55 6.03
CA PRO A 332 24.46 -8.33 4.67
C PRO A 332 23.22 -7.43 4.63
N ASP A 333 22.31 -7.52 5.61
CA ASP A 333 21.17 -6.59 5.70
C ASP A 333 21.63 -5.12 5.88
N ILE A 334 22.63 -4.87 6.74
CA ILE A 334 23.25 -3.54 6.88
C ILE A 334 23.81 -3.06 5.54
N ALA A 335 24.56 -3.93 4.85
CA ALA A 335 25.18 -3.60 3.56
C ALA A 335 24.15 -3.30 2.48
N TYR A 336 23.09 -4.10 2.42
CA TYR A 336 21.99 -3.96 1.48
C TYR A 336 21.20 -2.66 1.70
N HIS A 337 20.91 -2.31 2.96
CA HIS A 337 20.25 -1.05 3.26
C HIS A 337 21.17 0.15 3.01
N TRP A 338 22.48 -0.01 3.20
CA TRP A 338 23.43 1.02 2.80
C TRP A 338 23.47 1.21 1.28
N ASP A 339 23.40 0.14 0.49
CA ASP A 339 23.23 0.21 -0.96
C ASP A 339 21.98 1.01 -1.36
N LYS A 340 20.81 0.74 -0.76
CA LYS A 340 19.60 1.54 -1.01
C LYS A 340 19.83 3.03 -0.72
N ILE A 341 20.48 3.37 0.40
CA ILE A 341 20.79 4.77 0.75
C ILE A 341 21.72 5.40 -0.28
N ASP A 342 22.71 4.66 -0.78
CA ASP A 342 23.72 5.12 -1.74
C ASP A 342 23.13 5.29 -3.16
N ARG A 343 22.13 4.47 -3.51
CA ARG A 343 21.27 4.66 -4.70
C ARG A 343 20.44 5.94 -4.64
N GLY A 344 20.40 6.62 -3.50
CA GLY A 344 19.83 7.96 -3.36
C GLY A 344 18.33 7.99 -3.06
N PHE A 345 17.79 6.92 -2.46
CA PHE A 345 16.42 6.94 -1.96
C PHE A 345 16.28 7.91 -0.78
N ASP A 346 15.19 8.67 -0.78
CA ASP A 346 14.82 9.62 0.27
C ASP A 346 14.07 8.92 1.41
N GLN A 347 13.43 7.78 1.12
CA GLN A 347 12.69 6.97 2.08
C GLN A 347 12.75 5.49 1.70
N LEU A 348 12.87 4.63 2.71
CA LEU A 348 12.78 3.18 2.57
C LEU A 348 11.51 2.67 3.25
N ILE A 349 10.81 1.75 2.61
CA ILE A 349 9.66 1.05 3.15
C ILE A 349 9.86 -0.44 2.93
N ASP A 350 9.88 -1.20 4.01
CA ASP A 350 9.99 -2.67 3.94
C ASP A 350 8.68 -3.32 4.40
N VAL A 351 8.19 -4.28 3.64
CA VAL A 351 6.97 -5.04 3.95
C VAL A 351 7.34 -6.44 4.45
N PHE A 352 7.27 -6.64 5.76
CA PHE A 352 7.66 -7.90 6.42
C PHE A 352 6.47 -8.68 6.95
N GLY A 353 6.64 -9.99 7.14
CA GLY A 353 5.73 -10.81 7.94
C GLY A 353 5.74 -10.40 9.42
N ALA A 354 4.62 -10.58 10.11
CA ALA A 354 4.48 -10.23 11.54
C ALA A 354 5.46 -10.97 12.46
N ASP A 355 5.96 -12.13 12.04
CA ASP A 355 6.99 -12.92 12.69
C ASP A 355 8.38 -12.22 12.74
N HIS A 356 8.59 -11.22 11.89
CA HIS A 356 9.80 -10.40 11.87
C HIS A 356 9.70 -9.13 12.74
N GLY A 357 8.66 -8.98 13.57
CA GLY A 357 8.47 -7.78 14.41
C GLY A 357 9.67 -7.44 15.31
N GLY A 358 10.40 -8.46 15.81
CA GLY A 358 11.63 -8.27 16.60
C GLY A 358 12.84 -7.76 15.80
N TYR A 359 12.74 -7.73 14.47
CA TYR A 359 13.79 -7.27 13.55
C TYR A 359 13.64 -5.78 13.19
N VAL A 360 12.47 -5.17 13.44
CA VAL A 360 12.15 -3.79 13.05
C VAL A 360 13.12 -2.78 13.68
N LYS A 361 13.29 -2.82 15.01
CA LYS A 361 14.12 -1.83 15.72
C LYS A 361 15.59 -1.86 15.30
N ARG A 362 16.15 -3.05 15.08
CA ARG A 362 17.55 -3.17 14.66
C ARG A 362 17.79 -2.65 13.25
N MET A 363 16.84 -2.87 12.33
CA MET A 363 16.95 -2.35 10.97
C MET A 363 16.79 -0.83 10.94
N ASN A 364 15.83 -0.30 11.71
CA ASN A 364 15.69 1.15 11.88
C ASN A 364 16.96 1.78 12.46
N ALA A 365 17.58 1.14 13.46
CA ALA A 365 18.84 1.60 14.03
C ALA A 365 19.98 1.58 13.00
N ALA A 366 20.10 0.52 12.19
CA ALA A 366 21.09 0.42 11.13
C ALA A 366 20.92 1.51 10.06
N VAL A 367 19.71 1.68 9.51
CA VAL A 367 19.43 2.72 8.50
C VAL A 367 19.67 4.11 9.06
N LYS A 368 19.23 4.38 10.30
CA LYS A 368 19.44 5.67 10.97
C LYS A 368 20.93 5.98 11.16
N ALA A 369 21.74 4.98 11.54
CA ALA A 369 23.20 5.15 11.66
C ALA A 369 23.87 5.38 10.30
N LEU A 370 23.56 4.55 9.30
CA LEU A 370 24.16 4.64 7.96
C LEU A 370 23.86 5.97 7.26
N SER A 371 22.62 6.47 7.42
CA SER A 371 22.12 7.70 6.80
C SER A 371 22.32 8.96 7.64
N ASN A 372 22.87 8.86 8.85
CA ASN A 372 22.91 9.94 9.84
C ASN A 372 21.51 10.55 10.11
N GLY A 373 20.48 9.70 10.09
CA GLY A 373 19.08 10.08 10.29
C GLY A 373 18.42 10.81 9.11
N ARG A 374 19.09 10.93 7.97
CA ARG A 374 18.55 11.59 6.77
C ARG A 374 17.45 10.77 6.08
N VAL A 375 17.60 9.44 6.04
CA VAL A 375 16.68 8.54 5.35
C VAL A 375 15.88 7.76 6.39
N PRO A 376 14.55 7.94 6.48
CA PRO A 376 13.70 7.11 7.32
C PRO A 376 13.51 5.72 6.71
N LEU A 377 13.44 4.71 7.57
CA LEU A 377 12.93 3.38 7.25
C LEU A 377 11.56 3.21 7.93
N ASP A 378 10.55 2.80 7.17
CA ASP A 378 9.25 2.39 7.70
C ASP A 378 9.00 0.91 7.41
N VAL A 379 8.94 0.09 8.45
CA VAL A 379 8.69 -1.34 8.31
C VAL A 379 7.21 -1.63 8.55
N LYS A 380 6.51 -2.10 7.50
CA LYS A 380 5.11 -2.51 7.55
C LYS A 380 5.01 -4.01 7.82
N LEU A 381 4.48 -4.36 8.99
CA LEU A 381 4.23 -5.75 9.35
C LEU A 381 2.88 -6.23 8.78
N ILE A 382 2.90 -7.38 8.13
CA ILE A 382 1.72 -8.03 7.56
C ILE A 382 1.34 -9.23 8.42
N GLN A 383 0.12 -9.21 8.97
CA GLN A 383 -0.44 -10.34 9.70
C GLN A 383 -0.87 -11.46 8.75
N LEU A 384 -0.81 -12.67 9.30
CA LEU A 384 -1.18 -13.90 8.60
C LEU A 384 -2.62 -13.88 8.10
N VAL A 385 -2.82 -14.52 6.95
CA VAL A 385 -4.12 -14.80 6.37
C VAL A 385 -4.54 -16.21 6.76
N LYS A 386 -5.77 -16.35 7.24
CA LYS A 386 -6.40 -17.66 7.47
C LYS A 386 -7.33 -17.97 6.32
N LEU A 387 -7.17 -19.16 5.75
CA LEU A 387 -8.00 -19.62 4.63
C LEU A 387 -9.17 -20.46 5.13
N TYR A 388 -10.35 -20.18 4.58
CA TYR A 388 -11.59 -20.87 4.85
C TYR A 388 -12.30 -21.21 3.54
N LYS A 389 -13.17 -22.22 3.57
CA LYS A 389 -14.14 -22.48 2.50
C LYS A 389 -15.43 -22.94 3.14
N ASN A 390 -16.49 -22.15 2.99
CA ASN A 390 -17.78 -22.37 3.67
C ASN A 390 -17.65 -22.40 5.20
N GLY A 391 -16.86 -21.49 5.77
CA GLY A 391 -16.64 -21.36 7.22
C GLY A 391 -15.66 -22.37 7.83
N GLU A 392 -15.24 -23.40 7.09
CA GLU A 392 -14.31 -24.42 7.58
C GLU A 392 -12.87 -24.12 7.14
N PRO A 393 -11.84 -24.35 7.99
CA PRO A 393 -10.45 -24.14 7.64
C PRO A 393 -10.07 -24.88 6.36
N PHE A 394 -9.60 -24.14 5.37
CA PHE A 394 -9.24 -24.69 4.07
C PHE A 394 -7.76 -25.11 4.06
N LYS A 395 -7.51 -26.40 3.86
CA LYS A 395 -6.18 -26.96 3.59
C LYS A 395 -6.23 -27.73 2.28
N MET A 396 -5.27 -27.48 1.39
CA MET A 396 -5.16 -28.26 0.16
C MET A 396 -4.51 -29.61 0.42
N SER A 397 -5.07 -30.64 -0.22
CA SER A 397 -4.44 -31.95 -0.32
C SER A 397 -4.13 -32.20 -1.80
N LYS A 398 -2.87 -32.59 -2.09
CA LYS A 398 -2.44 -33.44 -3.23
C LYS A 398 -1.56 -32.87 -4.35
N ARG A 399 -1.01 -31.65 -4.34
CA ARG A 399 -0.02 -31.23 -5.38
C ARG A 399 1.23 -30.48 -4.92
N ALA A 400 1.13 -29.54 -3.98
CA ALA A 400 2.28 -28.75 -3.51
C ALA A 400 2.95 -29.29 -2.22
N GLY A 401 2.33 -30.27 -1.57
CA GLY A 401 2.65 -30.65 -0.19
C GLY A 401 2.21 -29.57 0.80
N THR A 402 1.46 -29.95 1.83
CA THR A 402 1.14 -29.18 3.07
C THR A 402 0.61 -27.73 3.05
N PHE A 403 0.68 -26.95 1.97
CA PHE A 403 0.28 -25.53 1.93
C PHE A 403 -0.47 -25.13 0.66
N VAL A 404 -1.23 -24.02 0.72
CA VAL A 404 -1.96 -23.41 -0.40
C VAL A 404 -1.07 -22.36 -1.06
N THR A 405 -0.86 -22.47 -2.37
CA THR A 405 -0.01 -21.55 -3.14
C THR A 405 -0.72 -20.24 -3.45
N LEU A 406 0.01 -19.18 -3.82
CA LEU A 406 -0.59 -17.96 -4.36
C LEU A 406 -1.45 -18.27 -5.57
N ARG A 407 -0.90 -19.09 -6.49
CA ARG A 407 -1.56 -19.47 -7.73
C ARG A 407 -2.91 -20.12 -7.47
N ASP A 408 -2.98 -21.03 -6.51
CA ASP A 408 -4.25 -21.66 -6.11
C ASP A 408 -5.30 -20.63 -5.65
N VAL A 409 -4.89 -19.62 -4.88
CA VAL A 409 -5.80 -18.55 -4.43
C VAL A 409 -6.32 -17.74 -5.60
N VAL A 410 -5.43 -17.37 -6.54
CA VAL A 410 -5.78 -16.57 -7.72
C VAL A 410 -6.63 -17.37 -8.71
N GLU A 411 -6.35 -18.65 -8.92
CA GLU A 411 -7.14 -19.52 -9.79
C GLU A 411 -8.55 -19.76 -9.24
N GLU A 412 -8.68 -19.92 -7.92
CA GLU A 412 -9.99 -20.14 -7.28
C GLU A 412 -10.81 -18.84 -7.14
N ALA A 413 -10.19 -17.72 -6.76
CA ALA A 413 -10.91 -16.48 -6.43
C ALA A 413 -10.82 -15.38 -7.50
N GLY A 414 -9.83 -15.42 -8.39
CA GLY A 414 -9.47 -14.34 -9.31
C GLY A 414 -8.55 -13.29 -8.68
N ALA A 415 -7.73 -12.65 -9.51
CA ALA A 415 -6.75 -11.65 -9.06
C ALA A 415 -7.43 -10.44 -8.42
N ASP A 416 -8.42 -9.84 -9.08
CA ASP A 416 -9.14 -8.65 -8.61
C ASP A 416 -9.78 -8.84 -7.23
N VAL A 417 -10.48 -9.96 -7.02
CA VAL A 417 -11.10 -10.32 -5.73
C VAL A 417 -10.03 -10.52 -4.67
N THR A 418 -8.96 -11.26 -5.00
CA THR A 418 -7.84 -11.50 -4.08
C THR A 418 -7.23 -10.18 -3.62
N ARG A 419 -6.93 -9.28 -4.56
CA ARG A 419 -6.32 -7.97 -4.27
C ARG A 419 -7.22 -7.10 -3.39
N PHE A 420 -8.49 -6.98 -3.73
CA PHE A 420 -9.39 -6.13 -2.97
C PHE A 420 -9.58 -6.66 -1.54
N ILE A 421 -9.86 -7.96 -1.36
CA ILE A 421 -10.11 -8.56 -0.04
C ILE A 421 -8.91 -8.40 0.90
N MET A 422 -7.68 -8.56 0.40
CA MET A 422 -6.46 -8.40 1.20
C MET A 422 -6.30 -7.01 1.81
N LEU A 423 -7.01 -6.02 1.27
CA LEU A 423 -7.00 -4.61 1.68
C LEU A 423 -8.29 -4.18 2.42
N THR A 424 -9.19 -5.11 2.74
CA THR A 424 -10.39 -4.85 3.57
C THR A 424 -10.12 -4.82 5.08
N ARG A 425 -8.84 -4.92 5.47
CA ARG A 425 -8.36 -4.83 6.85
C ARG A 425 -6.99 -4.14 6.86
N LYS A 426 -6.65 -3.54 8.00
CA LYS A 426 -5.31 -3.02 8.26
C LYS A 426 -4.28 -4.15 8.15
N ASN A 427 -3.08 -3.85 7.65
CA ASN A 427 -2.01 -4.83 7.45
C ASN A 427 -1.63 -5.56 8.74
N ASP A 428 -1.69 -4.87 9.88
CA ASP A 428 -1.37 -5.39 11.21
C ASP A 428 -2.54 -6.13 11.90
N ALA A 429 -3.68 -6.29 11.22
CA ALA A 429 -4.82 -7.06 11.69
C ALA A 429 -4.92 -8.38 10.93
N ALA A 430 -5.26 -9.47 11.61
CA ALA A 430 -5.52 -10.76 10.98
C ALA A 430 -6.67 -10.67 9.94
N LEU A 431 -6.58 -11.47 8.89
CA LEU A 431 -7.57 -11.52 7.82
C LEU A 431 -8.04 -12.96 7.60
N ASP A 432 -9.35 -13.14 7.62
CA ASP A 432 -9.99 -14.39 7.23
C ASP A 432 -10.42 -14.28 5.77
N PHE A 433 -9.92 -15.19 4.94
CA PHE A 433 -10.23 -15.28 3.52
C PHE A 433 -11.06 -16.54 3.29
N ASP A 434 -12.37 -16.38 3.13
CA ASP A 434 -13.28 -17.48 2.83
C ASP A 434 -13.66 -17.47 1.35
N PHE A 435 -13.24 -18.50 0.60
CA PHE A 435 -13.48 -18.61 -0.84
C PHE A 435 -14.96 -18.48 -1.23
N ALA A 436 -15.88 -19.02 -0.42
CA ALA A 436 -17.30 -18.94 -0.73
C ALA A 436 -17.83 -17.52 -0.53
N ARG A 437 -17.37 -16.83 0.52
CA ARG A 437 -17.83 -15.47 0.86
C ARG A 437 -17.25 -14.43 -0.10
N VAL A 438 -15.99 -14.56 -0.50
CA VAL A 438 -15.34 -13.57 -1.38
C VAL A 438 -15.84 -13.65 -2.83
N LEU A 439 -16.44 -14.77 -3.21
CA LEU A 439 -17.08 -14.98 -4.52
C LEU A 439 -18.59 -14.74 -4.50
N GLU A 440 -19.17 -14.50 -3.32
CA GLU A 440 -20.61 -14.30 -3.19
C GLU A 440 -21.03 -13.01 -3.89
N GLN A 441 -22.08 -13.08 -4.71
CA GLN A 441 -22.71 -11.92 -5.33
C GLN A 441 -23.71 -11.27 -4.36
N SER A 442 -23.22 -10.75 -3.25
CA SER A 442 -24.02 -10.15 -2.19
C SER A 442 -23.49 -8.79 -1.74
N LYS A 443 -24.36 -7.99 -1.12
CA LYS A 443 -23.97 -6.71 -0.49
C LYS A 443 -22.97 -6.86 0.66
N ASP A 444 -22.84 -8.08 1.20
CA ASP A 444 -21.93 -8.39 2.30
C ASP A 444 -20.51 -8.68 1.78
N ASN A 445 -20.36 -8.91 0.46
CA ASN A 445 -19.08 -8.98 -0.21
C ASN A 445 -18.65 -7.57 -0.68
N PRO A 446 -17.63 -6.96 -0.06
CA PRO A 446 -17.22 -5.59 -0.39
C PRO A 446 -16.67 -5.45 -1.81
N VAL A 447 -16.07 -6.51 -2.38
CA VAL A 447 -15.57 -6.48 -3.76
C VAL A 447 -16.73 -6.37 -4.73
N TRP A 448 -17.70 -7.28 -4.58
CA TRP A 448 -18.90 -7.29 -5.42
C TRP A 448 -19.65 -5.97 -5.29
N TYR A 449 -19.78 -5.44 -4.07
CA TYR A 449 -20.49 -4.20 -3.81
C TYR A 449 -19.89 -3.00 -4.56
N VAL A 450 -18.57 -2.83 -4.52
CA VAL A 450 -17.88 -1.75 -5.25
C VAL A 450 -17.91 -1.98 -6.77
N GLN A 451 -17.70 -3.22 -7.23
CA GLN A 451 -17.78 -3.55 -8.65
C GLN A 451 -19.19 -3.33 -9.21
N TYR A 452 -20.22 -3.59 -8.42
CA TYR A 452 -21.61 -3.40 -8.81
C TYR A 452 -21.97 -1.92 -8.91
N ALA A 453 -21.38 -1.06 -8.06
CA ALA A 453 -21.44 0.38 -8.24
C ALA A 453 -20.81 0.81 -9.58
N SER A 454 -19.63 0.28 -9.94
CA SER A 454 -19.01 0.53 -11.25
C SER A 454 -19.92 0.10 -12.41
N ALA A 455 -20.49 -1.11 -12.37
CA ALA A 455 -21.37 -1.59 -13.42
C ALA A 455 -22.67 -0.77 -13.53
N ARG A 456 -23.19 -0.23 -12.42
CA ARG A 456 -24.34 0.70 -12.44
C ARG A 456 -24.02 2.00 -13.14
N VAL A 457 -22.82 2.57 -12.92
CA VAL A 457 -22.36 3.77 -13.63
C VAL A 457 -22.37 3.49 -15.14
N HIS A 458 -21.71 2.43 -15.59
CA HIS A 458 -21.64 2.06 -17.00
C HIS A 458 -23.03 1.77 -17.61
N SER A 459 -23.93 1.13 -16.85
CA SER A 459 -25.31 0.90 -17.25
C SER A 459 -26.08 2.20 -17.52
N VAL A 460 -25.91 3.24 -16.68
CA VAL A 460 -26.51 4.56 -16.91
C VAL A 460 -25.97 5.20 -18.18
N LEU A 461 -24.65 5.19 -18.36
CA LEU A 461 -24.00 5.78 -19.54
C LEU A 461 -24.46 5.12 -20.84
N ARG A 462 -24.56 3.79 -20.84
CA ARG A 462 -25.06 3.02 -21.99
C ARG A 462 -26.52 3.36 -22.30
N ARG A 463 -27.40 3.35 -21.30
CA ARG A 463 -28.82 3.69 -21.47
C ARG A 463 -29.03 5.12 -21.95
N ALA A 464 -28.22 6.06 -21.47
CA ALA A 464 -28.25 7.45 -21.92
C ALA A 464 -27.82 7.58 -23.39
N THR A 465 -26.77 6.86 -23.77
CA THR A 465 -26.30 6.80 -25.17
C THR A 465 -27.37 6.21 -26.09
N GLU A 466 -28.04 5.14 -25.69
CA GLU A 466 -29.17 4.53 -26.42
C GLU A 466 -30.35 5.50 -26.57
N ALA A 467 -30.55 6.38 -25.60
CA ALA A 467 -31.56 7.45 -25.63
C ALA A 467 -31.11 8.70 -26.43
N GLY A 468 -29.93 8.68 -27.05
CA GLY A 468 -29.39 9.81 -27.83
C GLY A 468 -28.82 10.95 -26.98
N ILE A 469 -28.53 10.70 -25.70
CA ILE A 469 -27.91 11.68 -24.80
C ILE A 469 -26.38 11.51 -24.86
N ALA A 470 -25.67 12.59 -25.14
CA ALA A 470 -24.20 12.59 -25.14
C ALA A 470 -23.66 12.53 -23.70
N VAL A 471 -22.72 11.61 -23.46
CA VAL A 471 -22.18 11.27 -22.12
C VAL A 471 -20.66 11.26 -22.05
N ASP A 472 -19.96 11.82 -23.04
CA ASP A 472 -18.52 12.00 -22.93
C ASP A 472 -18.17 13.02 -21.84
N ASP A 473 -16.99 12.86 -21.23
CA ASP A 473 -16.60 13.64 -20.05
C ASP A 473 -16.57 15.15 -20.32
N SER A 474 -16.26 15.59 -21.55
CA SER A 474 -16.30 17.01 -21.93
C SER A 474 -17.73 17.54 -21.93
N THR A 475 -18.65 16.84 -22.58
CA THR A 475 -20.06 17.23 -22.62
C THR A 475 -20.67 17.25 -21.21
N LEU A 476 -20.39 16.25 -20.38
CA LEU A 476 -20.91 16.19 -19.02
C LEU A 476 -20.29 17.28 -18.11
N ALA A 477 -19.03 17.64 -18.31
CA ALA A 477 -18.39 18.73 -17.57
C ALA A 477 -18.99 20.10 -17.89
N ASP A 478 -19.46 20.29 -19.12
CA ASP A 478 -20.09 21.54 -19.59
C ASP A 478 -21.60 21.60 -19.32
N ALA A 479 -22.21 20.50 -18.86
CA ALA A 479 -23.63 20.44 -18.52
C ALA A 479 -24.02 21.44 -17.42
N ASP A 480 -25.33 21.75 -17.35
CA ASP A 480 -25.89 22.53 -16.25
C ASP A 480 -25.93 21.69 -14.98
N LEU A 481 -24.94 21.88 -14.11
CA LEU A 481 -24.85 21.17 -12.83
C LEU A 481 -25.71 21.81 -11.74
N SER A 482 -26.35 22.97 -11.99
CA SER A 482 -27.24 23.60 -11.01
C SER A 482 -28.49 22.76 -10.72
N VAL A 483 -28.83 21.83 -11.63
CA VAL A 483 -29.89 20.82 -11.46
C VAL A 483 -29.61 19.86 -10.30
N LEU A 484 -28.33 19.68 -9.91
CA LEU A 484 -27.91 18.93 -8.72
C LEU A 484 -28.17 19.76 -7.47
N SER A 485 -29.43 19.77 -7.04
CA SER A 485 -29.91 20.62 -5.95
C SER A 485 -30.50 19.82 -4.79
N HIS A 486 -30.82 18.55 -5.01
CA HIS A 486 -31.40 17.72 -3.96
C HIS A 486 -30.33 17.40 -2.91
N PRO A 487 -30.64 17.43 -1.59
CA PRO A 487 -29.67 17.16 -0.54
C PRO A 487 -28.90 15.85 -0.71
N ALA A 488 -29.56 14.79 -1.20
CA ALA A 488 -28.93 13.48 -1.47
C ALA A 488 -27.90 13.52 -2.61
N GLU A 489 -28.12 14.35 -3.63
CA GLU A 489 -27.16 14.52 -4.73
C GLU A 489 -25.93 15.30 -4.25
N LEU A 490 -26.16 16.34 -3.46
CA LEU A 490 -25.11 17.14 -2.85
C LEU A 490 -24.28 16.34 -1.84
N GLU A 491 -24.91 15.43 -1.08
CA GLU A 491 -24.22 14.50 -0.18
C GLU A 491 -23.26 13.59 -0.94
N LEU A 492 -23.68 13.00 -2.07
CA LEU A 492 -22.80 12.20 -2.92
C LEU A 492 -21.67 13.05 -3.54
N ALA A 493 -21.96 14.28 -3.95
CA ALA A 493 -20.94 15.20 -4.46
C ALA A 493 -19.91 15.60 -3.38
N ARG A 494 -20.34 15.78 -2.12
CA ARG A 494 -19.43 15.96 -0.98
C ARG A 494 -18.53 14.74 -0.79
N LYS A 495 -19.07 13.53 -0.89
CA LYS A 495 -18.28 12.30 -0.78
C LYS A 495 -17.21 12.25 -1.86
N VAL A 496 -17.54 12.58 -3.12
CA VAL A 496 -16.55 12.71 -4.21
C VAL A 496 -15.46 13.74 -3.87
N ALA A 497 -15.81 14.85 -3.21
CA ALA A 497 -14.85 15.89 -2.81
C ALA A 497 -13.85 15.43 -1.73
N GLU A 498 -14.16 14.39 -0.96
CA GLU A 498 -13.24 13.83 0.06
C GLU A 498 -12.08 13.03 -0.56
N TRP A 499 -12.24 12.55 -1.80
CA TRP A 499 -11.28 11.62 -2.43
C TRP A 499 -9.84 12.12 -2.47
N PRO A 500 -9.52 13.35 -2.95
CA PRO A 500 -8.14 13.86 -2.98
C PRO A 500 -7.48 13.87 -1.60
N ARG A 501 -8.21 14.34 -0.57
CA ARG A 501 -7.71 14.37 0.81
C ARG A 501 -7.52 12.96 1.38
N LEU A 502 -8.40 12.02 1.05
CA LEU A 502 -8.23 10.63 1.46
C LEU A 502 -6.95 10.01 0.88
N VAL A 503 -6.68 10.23 -0.41
CA VAL A 503 -5.46 9.76 -1.08
C VAL A 503 -4.22 10.30 -0.35
N GLU A 504 -4.14 11.60 -0.13
CA GLU A 504 -3.02 12.22 0.60
C GLU A 504 -2.85 11.64 2.00
N ASN A 505 -3.95 11.47 2.75
CA ASN A 505 -3.90 10.92 4.10
C ASN A 505 -3.51 9.44 4.14
N ALA A 506 -3.97 8.65 3.17
CA ALA A 506 -3.60 7.25 3.03
C ALA A 506 -2.11 7.11 2.68
N ALA A 507 -1.60 7.97 1.78
CA ALA A 507 -0.20 8.02 1.41
C ALA A 507 0.68 8.41 2.60
N ARG A 508 0.37 9.50 3.33
CA ARG A 508 1.13 9.91 4.52
C ARG A 508 1.21 8.83 5.61
N ALA A 509 0.15 8.03 5.75
CA ALA A 509 0.09 6.95 6.74
C ALA A 509 0.69 5.62 6.22
N HIS A 510 0.94 5.52 4.91
CA HIS A 510 1.20 4.26 4.21
C HIS A 510 0.11 3.20 4.47
N GLU A 511 -1.15 3.60 4.36
CA GLU A 511 -2.33 2.79 4.69
C GLU A 511 -3.25 2.60 3.47
N PRO A 512 -2.89 1.75 2.48
CA PRO A 512 -3.68 1.54 1.26
C PRO A 512 -5.08 0.97 1.52
N HIS A 513 -5.31 0.30 2.65
CA HIS A 513 -6.64 -0.21 3.04
C HIS A 513 -7.70 0.91 3.18
N ARG A 514 -7.29 2.15 3.45
CA ARG A 514 -8.21 3.30 3.51
C ARG A 514 -8.90 3.56 2.18
N VAL A 515 -8.24 3.26 1.06
CA VAL A 515 -8.83 3.37 -0.28
C VAL A 515 -9.98 2.37 -0.42
N ALA A 516 -9.79 1.10 -0.03
CA ALA A 516 -10.84 0.08 -0.09
C ALA A 516 -12.06 0.45 0.77
N PHE A 517 -11.84 1.01 1.97
CA PHE A 517 -12.92 1.48 2.84
C PHE A 517 -13.71 2.62 2.21
N PHE A 518 -13.02 3.60 1.65
CA PHE A 518 -13.66 4.72 1.00
C PHE A 518 -14.46 4.32 -0.23
N LEU A 519 -13.93 3.40 -1.05
CA LEU A 519 -14.66 2.88 -2.21
C LEU A 519 -15.95 2.18 -1.81
N TYR A 520 -15.93 1.42 -0.71
CA TYR A 520 -17.12 0.78 -0.17
C TYR A 520 -18.16 1.81 0.30
N GLU A 521 -17.73 2.84 1.02
CA GLU A 521 -18.61 3.93 1.46
C GLU A 521 -19.21 4.69 0.27
N LEU A 522 -18.39 5.07 -0.71
CA LEU A 522 -18.83 5.75 -1.92
C LEU A 522 -19.82 4.91 -2.75
N ALA A 523 -19.56 3.60 -2.86
CA ALA A 523 -20.50 2.67 -3.47
C ALA A 523 -21.83 2.65 -2.71
N SER A 524 -21.79 2.64 -1.38
CA SER A 524 -22.99 2.68 -0.53
C SER A 524 -23.83 3.95 -0.75
N ASP A 525 -23.17 5.10 -0.83
CA ASP A 525 -23.83 6.38 -1.09
C ASP A 525 -24.48 6.41 -2.48
N LEU A 526 -23.78 5.88 -3.50
CA LEU A 526 -24.33 5.73 -4.84
C LEU A 526 -25.55 4.79 -4.86
N HIS A 527 -25.47 3.62 -4.21
CA HIS A 527 -26.58 2.68 -4.14
C HIS A 527 -27.79 3.28 -3.43
N SER A 528 -27.55 4.09 -2.40
CA SER A 528 -28.59 4.80 -1.65
C SER A 528 -29.29 5.84 -2.52
N LEU A 529 -28.53 6.67 -3.25
CA LEU A 529 -29.09 7.64 -4.20
C LEU A 529 -29.86 6.93 -5.33
N TRP A 530 -29.29 5.87 -5.89
CA TRP A 530 -29.92 5.07 -6.94
C TRP A 530 -31.30 4.56 -6.51
N ASN A 531 -31.39 3.96 -5.32
CA ASN A 531 -32.62 3.38 -4.82
C ASN A 531 -33.68 4.46 -4.53
N ARG A 532 -33.28 5.64 -4.04
CA ARG A 532 -34.17 6.78 -3.86
C ARG A 532 -34.83 7.24 -5.15
N GLY A 533 -34.20 7.03 -6.31
CA GLY A 533 -34.78 7.30 -7.63
C GLY A 533 -36.02 6.45 -7.98
N ASN A 534 -36.31 5.40 -7.20
CA ASN A 534 -37.56 4.66 -7.31
C ASN A 534 -38.74 5.38 -6.63
N ASP A 535 -38.47 6.08 -5.53
CA ASP A 535 -39.47 6.79 -4.74
C ASP A 535 -39.66 8.23 -5.23
N ASP A 536 -38.56 8.89 -5.60
CA ASP A 536 -38.54 10.24 -6.19
C ASP A 536 -37.93 10.19 -7.59
N MET A 537 -38.79 10.27 -8.61
CA MET A 537 -38.37 10.22 -10.01
C MET A 537 -37.43 11.36 -10.41
N SER A 538 -37.45 12.50 -9.69
CA SER A 538 -36.54 13.62 -9.97
C SER A 538 -35.08 13.25 -9.66
N LEU A 539 -34.83 12.20 -8.87
CA LEU A 539 -33.48 11.69 -8.56
C LEU A 539 -32.96 10.65 -9.55
N ARG A 540 -33.77 10.26 -10.55
CA ARG A 540 -33.29 9.36 -11.61
C ARG A 540 -32.23 10.06 -12.46
N PHE A 541 -31.17 9.35 -12.81
CA PHE A 541 -30.09 9.92 -13.62
C PHE A 541 -30.50 10.25 -15.05
N ILE A 542 -31.45 9.48 -15.60
CA ILE A 542 -32.08 9.76 -16.91
C ILE A 542 -33.48 10.30 -16.65
N GLN A 543 -33.75 11.49 -17.17
CA GLN A 543 -35.03 12.18 -17.13
C GLN A 543 -35.69 12.07 -18.51
N ASP A 544 -36.84 11.40 -18.57
CA ASP A 544 -37.52 11.10 -19.84
C ASP A 544 -37.89 12.39 -20.59
N GLY A 545 -37.32 12.57 -21.79
CA GLY A 545 -37.56 13.75 -22.63
C GLY A 545 -36.80 15.01 -22.21
N ASP A 546 -35.94 14.94 -21.19
CA ASP A 546 -35.11 16.06 -20.72
C ASP A 546 -33.63 15.69 -20.72
N ALA A 547 -33.01 15.83 -21.89
CA ALA A 547 -31.60 15.52 -22.09
C ALA A 547 -30.67 16.45 -21.28
N VAL A 548 -31.05 17.72 -21.09
CA VAL A 548 -30.22 18.72 -20.38
C VAL A 548 -30.12 18.36 -18.90
N THR A 549 -31.25 18.10 -18.24
CA THR A 549 -31.25 17.67 -16.83
C THR A 549 -30.58 16.31 -16.68
N SER A 550 -30.80 15.39 -17.63
CA SER A 550 -30.14 14.07 -17.63
C SER A 550 -28.62 14.21 -17.65
N GLN A 551 -28.05 15.09 -18.49
CA GLN A 551 -26.61 15.31 -18.53
C GLN A 551 -26.06 15.80 -17.19
N GLY A 552 -26.73 16.76 -16.54
CA GLY A 552 -26.32 17.23 -15.21
C GLY A 552 -26.35 16.14 -14.14
N LYS A 553 -27.35 15.25 -14.17
CA LYS A 553 -27.44 14.11 -13.22
C LYS A 553 -26.47 12.98 -13.55
N ILE A 554 -26.24 12.70 -14.84
CA ILE A 554 -25.25 11.72 -15.29
C ILE A 554 -23.84 12.17 -14.93
N ALA A 555 -23.55 13.48 -14.98
CA ALA A 555 -22.26 14.03 -14.57
C ALA A 555 -21.87 13.61 -13.14
N LEU A 556 -22.82 13.64 -12.19
CA LEU A 556 -22.59 13.17 -10.82
C LEU A 556 -22.22 11.68 -10.77
N VAL A 557 -23.00 10.82 -11.43
CA VAL A 557 -22.73 9.38 -11.50
C VAL A 557 -21.41 9.06 -12.18
N ARG A 558 -21.07 9.80 -13.24
CA ARG A 558 -19.81 9.64 -13.95
C ARG A 558 -18.62 10.05 -13.09
N ALA A 559 -18.72 11.14 -12.31
CA ALA A 559 -17.69 11.54 -11.35
C ALA A 559 -17.47 10.49 -10.25
N VAL A 560 -18.53 9.84 -9.77
CA VAL A 560 -18.40 8.68 -8.88
C VAL A 560 -17.64 7.53 -9.57
N GLY A 561 -17.98 7.24 -10.83
CA GLY A 561 -17.26 6.24 -11.63
C GLY A 561 -15.77 6.56 -11.82
N VAL A 562 -15.42 7.84 -11.99
CA VAL A 562 -14.03 8.31 -12.05
C VAL A 562 -13.29 7.97 -10.75
N VAL A 563 -13.88 8.29 -9.60
CA VAL A 563 -13.28 8.01 -8.29
C VAL A 563 -13.15 6.50 -8.04
N ILE A 564 -14.20 5.72 -8.34
CA ILE A 564 -14.16 4.26 -8.22
C ILE A 564 -13.05 3.68 -9.09
N SER A 565 -12.94 4.12 -10.34
CA SER A 565 -11.91 3.64 -11.26
C SER A 565 -10.50 3.97 -10.77
N SER A 566 -10.30 5.20 -10.28
CA SER A 566 -9.01 5.65 -9.74
C SER A 566 -8.61 4.86 -8.49
N GLY A 567 -9.54 4.65 -7.56
CA GLY A 567 -9.28 3.88 -6.35
C GLY A 567 -9.03 2.41 -6.65
N LEU A 568 -9.81 1.77 -7.54
CA LEU A 568 -9.58 0.39 -7.95
C LEU A 568 -8.22 0.25 -8.65
N ALA A 569 -7.81 1.21 -9.48
CA ALA A 569 -6.47 1.22 -10.10
C ALA A 569 -5.33 1.30 -9.07
N ILE A 570 -5.50 2.08 -7.98
CA ILE A 570 -4.55 2.10 -6.85
C ILE A 570 -4.47 0.73 -6.17
N LEU A 571 -5.61 0.05 -5.99
CA LEU A 571 -5.65 -1.32 -5.46
C LEU A 571 -5.16 -2.38 -6.48
N GLY A 572 -4.92 -1.99 -7.73
CA GLY A 572 -4.58 -2.87 -8.85
C GLY A 572 -5.73 -3.81 -9.27
N VAL A 573 -6.97 -3.33 -9.13
CA VAL A 573 -8.20 -4.04 -9.47
C VAL A 573 -8.83 -3.42 -10.71
N THR A 574 -9.35 -4.25 -11.62
CA THR A 574 -10.01 -3.77 -12.83
C THR A 574 -11.49 -3.42 -12.55
N PRO A 575 -11.98 -2.21 -12.86
CA PRO A 575 -13.39 -1.87 -12.71
C PRO A 575 -14.28 -2.69 -13.66
N ALA A 576 -15.37 -3.25 -13.15
CA ALA A 576 -16.36 -3.97 -13.94
C ALA A 576 -17.26 -2.98 -14.70
N GLU A 577 -17.39 -3.19 -16.01
CA GLU A 577 -18.35 -2.45 -16.85
C GLU A 577 -19.75 -3.07 -16.79
N GLU A 578 -19.82 -4.38 -16.60
CA GLU A 578 -21.07 -5.13 -16.46
C GLU A 578 -20.91 -6.21 -15.39
N MET A 579 -21.98 -6.46 -14.63
CA MET A 579 -22.08 -7.60 -13.72
C MET A 579 -23.32 -8.40 -14.09
N ARG A 580 -23.15 -9.72 -14.21
CA ARG A 580 -24.21 -10.67 -14.58
C ARG A 580 -24.68 -11.47 -13.38
#